data_AF-A0A086KB67-F1
#
_entry.id   AF-A0A086KB67-F1
#
_cell.length_a   1.000
_cell.length_b   1.000
_cell.length_c   1.000
_cell.angle_alpha   90.00
_cell.angle_beta   90.00
_cell.angle_gamma   90.00
#
_symmetry.space_group_name_H-M   'P 1'
#
loop_
_entity.id
_entity.type
_entity.pdbx_description
1 polymer ?
#
loop_
_entity_poly.entity_id
_entity_poly.type
_entity_poly.pdbx_seq_one_letter_code
_entity_poly.pdbx_strand_id
1 'polypeptide(L)'
;MTLSEATREAPNGVSPAFNGEGLPETNSPPHAVLPSPAGDSGEGSPRNSGMPNWITALEEELDKKLLVVLRDGRKLIGYLRTFDQFGNLVLEGTVQRMVVDNAYADLYLGCMIVRGDNMILFGAVDDSRASPLEPKPLCDILAARQAEEEQERQKRGGHRAWLDRQLGEDW
;
A
#
# COMPACT_ATOMS: atom_id res chain seq x y z
N MET A 1 43.35 -46.16 -27.36
CA MET A 1 43.32 -47.14 -26.23
C MET A 1 41.98 -46.97 -25.54
N THR A 2 41.12 -47.95 -25.72
CA THR A 2 39.70 -48.03 -25.29
C THR A 2 39.59 -48.91 -24.05
N LEU A 3 38.87 -48.47 -23.02
CA LEU A 3 38.32 -49.28 -21.91
C LEU A 3 37.08 -48.52 -21.41
N SER A 4 35.83 -48.87 -21.76
CA SER A 4 34.98 -50.06 -21.49
C SER A 4 34.48 -50.18 -20.05
N GLU A 5 33.17 -50.41 -19.96
CA GLU A 5 32.20 -50.38 -18.85
C GLU A 5 32.51 -51.24 -17.61
N ALA A 6 31.85 -50.89 -16.50
CA ALA A 6 31.50 -51.86 -15.44
C ALA A 6 30.18 -51.46 -14.75
N THR A 7 29.09 -52.08 -15.21
CA THR A 7 27.79 -52.24 -14.55
C THR A 7 27.91 -53.14 -13.32
N ARG A 8 27.20 -52.84 -12.23
CA ARG A 8 26.98 -53.78 -11.10
C ARG A 8 25.50 -53.74 -10.68
N GLU A 9 24.80 -54.83 -10.98
CA GLU A 9 23.48 -55.19 -10.45
C GLU A 9 23.59 -55.78 -9.04
N ALA A 10 22.51 -55.67 -8.25
CA ALA A 10 22.34 -56.30 -6.94
C ALA A 10 21.24 -57.39 -7.01
N PRO A 11 21.36 -58.51 -6.27
CA PRO A 11 20.51 -59.68 -6.46
C PRO A 11 19.24 -59.71 -5.60
N ASN A 12 18.21 -60.35 -6.17
CA ASN A 12 16.94 -60.72 -5.53
C ASN A 12 17.13 -61.71 -4.37
N GLY A 13 16.46 -61.44 -3.25
CA GLY A 13 16.33 -62.35 -2.11
C GLY A 13 14.88 -62.41 -1.61
N VAL A 14 14.24 -63.55 -1.83
CA VAL A 14 12.87 -63.90 -1.39
C VAL A 14 12.90 -64.29 0.09
N SER A 15 11.88 -63.89 0.87
CA SER A 15 11.66 -64.37 2.25
C SER A 15 10.35 -65.17 2.36
N PRO A 16 10.30 -66.25 3.18
CA PRO A 16 9.13 -67.11 3.33
C PRO A 16 8.16 -66.63 4.43
N ALA A 17 6.92 -67.11 4.34
CA ALA A 17 5.88 -66.97 5.36
C ALA A 17 5.96 -68.11 6.41
N PHE A 18 5.69 -67.83 7.69
CA PHE A 18 4.89 -68.69 8.58
C PHE A 18 4.57 -68.01 9.94
N ASN A 19 3.46 -68.48 10.52
CA ASN A 19 2.57 -67.95 11.56
C ASN A 19 3.08 -67.97 13.02
N GLY A 20 2.40 -67.20 13.90
CA GLY A 20 1.89 -67.76 15.16
C GLY A 20 2.19 -67.03 16.47
N GLU A 21 1.18 -66.31 16.97
CA GLU A 21 0.72 -66.22 18.38
C GLU A 21 1.42 -65.29 19.41
N GLY A 22 0.59 -64.48 20.10
CA GLY A 22 0.83 -64.06 21.50
C GLY A 22 0.82 -62.55 21.82
N LEU A 23 -0.34 -62.00 22.22
CA LEU A 23 -0.56 -60.67 22.85
C LEU A 23 0.14 -60.54 24.23
N PRO A 24 0.46 -59.32 24.75
CA PRO A 24 -0.56 -58.49 25.41
C PRO A 24 -0.52 -56.98 25.07
N GLU A 25 -1.70 -56.39 25.22
CA GLU A 25 -2.06 -54.98 25.03
C GLU A 25 -1.32 -54.03 25.99
N THR A 26 -0.93 -52.84 25.51
CA THR A 26 -1.15 -51.57 26.23
C THR A 26 -1.13 -50.35 25.28
N ASN A 27 -2.25 -49.63 25.26
CA ASN A 27 -2.42 -48.18 25.13
C ASN A 27 -2.05 -47.44 23.81
N SER A 28 -3.06 -47.21 22.95
CA SER A 28 -3.08 -46.16 21.92
C SER A 28 -4.38 -45.34 22.00
N PRO A 29 -4.34 -44.01 21.77
CA PRO A 29 -5.49 -43.11 21.93
C PRO A 29 -6.56 -43.30 20.82
N PRO A 30 -7.81 -42.85 21.05
CA PRO A 30 -8.95 -43.19 20.19
C PRO A 30 -8.88 -42.54 18.80
N HIS A 31 -9.12 -43.36 17.78
CA HIS A 31 -9.41 -42.97 16.41
C HIS A 31 -10.64 -42.06 16.35
N ALA A 32 -10.49 -40.83 15.85
CA ALA A 32 -11.61 -40.03 15.39
C ALA A 32 -12.05 -40.53 14.01
N VAL A 33 -13.31 -40.97 13.92
CA VAL A 33 -13.99 -41.33 12.66
C VAL A 33 -14.15 -40.08 11.80
N LEU A 34 -13.67 -40.13 10.56
CA LEU A 34 -13.96 -39.13 9.53
C LEU A 34 -15.35 -39.41 8.93
N PRO A 35 -16.27 -38.42 8.83
CA PRO A 35 -17.47 -38.58 8.00
C PRO A 35 -17.12 -38.37 6.52
N SER A 36 -17.63 -39.25 5.65
CA SER A 36 -17.58 -39.10 4.19
C SER A 36 -18.41 -37.89 3.73
N PRO A 37 -17.97 -37.09 2.75
CA PRO A 37 -18.79 -36.00 2.25
C PRO A 37 -19.88 -36.55 1.31
N ALA A 38 -21.11 -36.57 1.79
CA ALA A 38 -22.29 -36.61 0.93
C ALA A 38 -22.39 -35.28 0.17
N GLY A 39 -22.75 -35.37 -1.11
CA GLY A 39 -22.88 -34.21 -2.00
C GLY A 39 -23.89 -33.20 -1.47
N ASP A 40 -23.50 -31.94 -1.49
CA ASP A 40 -24.39 -30.80 -1.41
C ASP A 40 -24.12 -29.88 -2.61
N SER A 41 -25.19 -29.49 -3.27
CA SER A 41 -25.22 -28.82 -4.56
C SER A 41 -25.83 -27.43 -4.38
N GLY A 42 -25.02 -26.38 -4.62
CA GLY A 42 -25.43 -24.96 -4.67
C GLY A 42 -25.68 -24.38 -3.28
N GLU A 43 -25.10 -23.27 -2.83
CA GLU A 43 -24.77 -22.02 -3.52
C GLU A 43 -23.60 -21.36 -2.76
N GLY A 44 -22.67 -20.76 -3.51
CA GLY A 44 -21.38 -20.31 -3.01
C GLY A 44 -21.47 -19.21 -1.96
N SER A 45 -21.12 -19.54 -0.72
CA SER A 45 -20.66 -18.55 0.25
C SER A 45 -19.51 -17.77 -0.39
N PRO A 46 -19.54 -16.42 -0.44
CA PRO A 46 -18.44 -15.67 -1.01
C PRO A 46 -17.22 -16.04 -0.18
N ARG A 47 -16.27 -16.72 -0.81
CA ARG A 47 -14.94 -16.86 -0.24
C ARG A 47 -14.47 -15.44 -0.06
N ASN A 48 -14.49 -14.96 1.18
CA ASN A 48 -13.88 -13.70 1.56
C ASN A 48 -12.44 -13.85 1.09
N SER A 49 -12.11 -13.29 -0.08
CA SER A 49 -10.73 -13.18 -0.51
C SER A 49 -10.05 -12.49 0.66
N GLY A 50 -8.97 -13.04 1.20
CA GLY A 50 -8.26 -12.43 2.34
C GLY A 50 -7.72 -11.02 2.05
N MET A 51 -8.08 -10.45 0.90
CA MET A 51 -7.83 -9.10 0.47
C MET A 51 -8.75 -8.16 1.26
N PRO A 52 -8.20 -7.21 2.01
CA PRO A 52 -9.01 -6.21 2.68
C PRO A 52 -9.81 -5.39 1.66
N ASN A 53 -11.06 -5.05 2.01
CA ASN A 53 -12.04 -4.40 1.14
C ASN A 53 -11.54 -3.10 0.46
N TRP A 54 -10.50 -2.45 0.99
CA TRP A 54 -9.90 -1.25 0.40
C TRP A 54 -9.14 -1.54 -0.90
N ILE A 55 -8.60 -2.75 -1.08
CA ILE A 55 -7.93 -3.13 -2.34
C ILE A 55 -8.94 -3.15 -3.47
N THR A 56 -10.09 -3.80 -3.28
CA THR A 56 -11.17 -3.84 -4.27
C THR A 56 -11.69 -2.44 -4.59
N ALA A 57 -11.83 -1.57 -3.60
CA ALA A 57 -12.21 -0.18 -3.83
C ALA A 57 -11.16 0.59 -4.66
N LEU A 58 -9.87 0.29 -4.49
CA LEU A 58 -8.79 0.93 -5.25
C LEU A 58 -8.66 0.37 -6.68
N GLU A 59 -9.02 -0.90 -6.90
CA GLU A 59 -9.13 -1.49 -8.25
C GLU A 59 -10.16 -0.74 -9.10
N GLU A 60 -11.29 -0.36 -8.50
CA GLU A 60 -12.32 0.45 -9.17
C GLU A 60 -11.82 1.85 -9.57
N GLU A 61 -10.75 2.34 -8.93
CA GLU A 61 -10.16 3.65 -9.16
C GLU A 61 -9.00 3.66 -10.17
N LEU A 62 -8.66 2.51 -10.76
CA LEU A 62 -7.68 2.43 -11.83
C LEU A 62 -8.11 3.27 -13.05
N ASP A 63 -7.11 3.89 -13.68
CA ASP A 63 -7.23 4.82 -14.81
C ASP A 63 -8.11 6.05 -14.57
N LYS A 64 -8.51 6.30 -13.31
CA LYS A 64 -9.18 7.54 -12.90
C LYS A 64 -8.18 8.56 -12.39
N LYS A 65 -8.59 9.82 -12.43
CA LYS A 65 -7.84 10.95 -11.92
C LYS A 65 -7.98 11.00 -10.40
N LEU A 66 -6.86 10.98 -9.68
CA LEU A 66 -6.81 11.05 -8.23
C LEU A 66 -6.14 12.33 -7.76
N LEU A 67 -6.63 12.88 -6.65
CA LEU A 67 -5.94 13.83 -5.81
C LEU A 67 -5.28 13.05 -4.67
N VAL A 68 -3.97 13.22 -4.51
CA VAL A 68 -3.18 12.63 -3.43
C VAL A 68 -2.59 13.75 -2.57
N VAL A 69 -2.79 13.66 -1.26
CA VAL A 69 -2.21 14.60 -0.28
C VAL A 69 -1.08 13.91 0.47
N LEU A 70 0.10 14.51 0.41
CA LEU A 70 1.30 13.98 1.04
C LEU A 70 1.53 14.60 2.43
N ARG A 71 2.35 13.93 3.24
CA ARG A 71 2.78 14.40 4.57
C ARG A 71 3.49 15.75 4.58
N ASP A 72 4.17 16.10 3.51
CA ASP A 72 4.85 17.39 3.34
C ASP A 72 3.91 18.52 2.89
N GLY A 73 2.59 18.25 2.83
CA GLY A 73 1.56 19.21 2.44
C GLY A 73 1.37 19.37 0.93
N ARG A 74 2.17 18.67 0.10
CA ARG A 74 2.01 18.68 -1.36
C ARG A 74 0.71 17.98 -1.76
N LYS A 75 0.09 18.53 -2.81
CA LYS A 75 -1.13 18.01 -3.42
C LYS A 75 -0.78 17.59 -4.84
N LEU A 76 -0.83 16.29 -5.12
CA LEU A 76 -0.56 15.72 -6.43
C LEU A 76 -1.89 15.35 -7.09
N ILE A 77 -2.03 15.65 -8.36
CA ILE A 77 -3.19 15.25 -9.16
C ILE A 77 -2.68 14.50 -10.38
N GLY A 78 -3.12 13.27 -10.60
CA GLY A 78 -2.68 12.44 -11.72
C GLY A 78 -3.58 11.24 -11.94
N TYR A 79 -3.35 10.48 -13.01
CA TYR A 79 -4.11 9.28 -13.31
C TYR A 79 -3.47 8.06 -12.64
N LEU A 80 -4.25 7.31 -11.86
CA LEU A 80 -3.77 6.08 -11.24
C LEU A 80 -3.56 5.00 -12.29
N ARG A 81 -2.33 4.50 -12.45
CA ARG A 81 -2.04 3.42 -13.41
C ARG A 81 -1.91 2.06 -12.77
N THR A 82 -1.31 2.02 -11.59
CA THR A 82 -1.19 0.80 -10.81
C THR A 82 -0.91 1.15 -9.36
N PHE A 83 -1.15 0.19 -8.48
CA PHE A 83 -0.88 0.28 -7.07
C PHE A 83 -0.42 -1.08 -6.54
N ASP A 84 0.07 -1.11 -5.30
CA ASP A 84 0.39 -2.35 -4.60
C ASP A 84 -0.35 -2.50 -3.26
N GLN A 85 -0.22 -3.67 -2.64
CA GLN A 85 -0.81 -3.98 -1.33
C GLN A 85 -0.29 -3.11 -0.17
N PHE A 86 0.81 -2.38 -0.37
CA PHE A 86 1.36 -1.44 0.61
C PHE A 86 0.86 -0.01 0.37
N GLY A 87 0.00 0.18 -0.62
CA GLY A 87 -0.52 1.47 -1.02
C GLY A 87 0.47 2.32 -1.81
N ASN A 88 1.58 1.79 -2.33
CA ASN A 88 2.39 2.56 -3.28
C ASN A 88 1.58 2.78 -4.56
N LEU A 89 1.58 4.00 -5.10
CA LEU A 89 0.81 4.38 -6.28
C LEU A 89 1.75 4.76 -7.43
N VAL A 90 1.38 4.40 -8.65
CA VAL A 90 1.99 4.92 -9.88
C VAL A 90 1.00 5.88 -10.53
N LEU A 91 1.38 7.15 -10.62
CA LEU A 91 0.57 8.21 -11.22
C LEU A 91 1.17 8.66 -12.55
N GLU A 92 0.35 8.76 -13.59
CA GLU A 92 0.72 9.34 -14.88
C GLU A 92 0.12 10.74 -15.06
N GLY A 93 0.80 11.61 -15.82
CA GLY A 93 0.32 12.96 -16.11
C GLY A 93 0.19 13.81 -14.85
N THR A 94 1.02 13.51 -13.85
CA THR A 94 0.95 14.10 -12.52
C THR A 94 1.27 15.58 -12.58
N VAL A 95 0.43 16.39 -11.95
CA VAL A 95 0.69 17.79 -11.62
C VAL A 95 0.75 17.94 -10.10
N GLN A 96 1.64 18.81 -9.63
CA GLN A 96 1.59 19.31 -8.27
C GLN A 96 0.75 20.60 -8.24
N ARG A 97 -0.36 20.57 -7.51
CA ARG A 97 -1.20 21.73 -7.29
C ARG A 97 -0.71 22.51 -6.07
N MET A 98 -0.28 23.75 -6.30
CA MET A 98 0.08 24.70 -5.25
C MET A 98 -1.13 25.59 -5.00
N VAL A 99 -1.60 25.66 -3.76
CA VAL A 99 -2.75 26.46 -3.35
C VAL A 99 -2.29 27.47 -2.32
N VAL A 100 -2.61 28.74 -2.53
CA VAL A 100 -2.37 29.84 -1.61
C VAL A 100 -3.63 30.70 -1.59
N ASP A 101 -4.16 30.97 -0.39
CA ASP A 101 -5.45 31.61 -0.18
C ASP A 101 -6.59 30.95 -1.00
N ASN A 102 -7.19 31.67 -1.95
CA ASN A 102 -8.25 31.20 -2.83
C ASN A 102 -7.77 30.98 -4.28
N ALA A 103 -6.47 30.84 -4.49
CA ALA A 103 -5.89 30.67 -5.82
C ALA A 103 -5.00 29.43 -5.91
N TYR A 104 -4.81 28.91 -7.13
CA TYR A 104 -3.95 27.76 -7.37
C TYR A 104 -3.14 27.87 -8.67
N ALA A 105 -2.03 27.15 -8.71
CA ALA A 105 -1.26 26.89 -9.92
C ALA A 105 -0.84 25.41 -9.97
N ASP A 106 -0.76 24.86 -11.17
CA ASP A 106 -0.35 23.48 -11.41
C ASP A 106 1.06 23.43 -12.00
N LEU A 107 1.93 22.62 -11.40
CA LEU A 107 3.28 22.33 -11.88
C LEU A 107 3.33 20.90 -12.44
N TYR A 108 3.61 20.74 -13.73
CA TYR A 108 3.68 19.43 -14.35
C TYR A 108 4.91 18.63 -13.89
N LEU A 109 4.69 17.39 -13.45
CA LEU A 109 5.71 16.46 -12.96
C LEU A 109 5.86 15.21 -13.85
N GLY A 110 4.83 14.83 -14.62
CA GLY A 110 4.86 13.64 -15.47
C GLY A 110 4.52 12.35 -14.74
N CYS A 111 5.33 11.30 -14.92
CA CYS A 111 5.11 10.00 -14.28
C CYS A 111 5.82 9.92 -12.93
N MET A 112 5.10 9.52 -11.88
CA MET A 112 5.58 9.52 -10.51
C MET A 112 5.21 8.23 -9.79
N ILE A 113 6.12 7.71 -8.96
CA ILE A 113 5.80 6.68 -7.98
C ILE A 113 5.68 7.36 -6.62
N VAL A 114 4.50 7.25 -6.01
CA VAL A 114 4.22 7.77 -4.66
C VAL A 114 4.31 6.62 -3.68
N ARG A 115 5.15 6.80 -2.66
CA ARG A 115 5.32 5.80 -1.59
C ARG A 115 4.14 5.83 -0.64
N GLY A 116 3.60 4.65 -0.32
CA GLY A 116 2.39 4.42 0.47
C GLY A 116 2.42 5.06 1.85
N ASP A 117 3.58 5.01 2.50
CA ASP A 117 3.76 5.67 3.79
C ASP A 117 3.57 7.18 3.67
N ASN A 118 4.13 7.86 2.67
CA ASN A 118 4.11 9.33 2.55
C ASN A 118 2.74 9.95 2.27
N MET A 119 1.73 9.14 1.99
CA MET A 119 0.37 9.60 1.74
C MET A 119 -0.39 9.80 3.06
N ILE A 120 -1.17 10.88 3.11
CA ILE A 120 -2.17 11.11 4.15
C ILE A 120 -3.52 10.58 3.67
N LEU A 121 -3.93 10.99 2.47
CA LEU A 121 -5.18 10.58 1.84
C LEU A 121 -5.06 10.67 0.33
N PHE A 122 -5.97 9.98 -0.35
CA PHE A 122 -6.22 10.16 -1.78
C PHE A 122 -7.72 10.01 -2.08
N GLY A 123 -8.15 10.50 -3.24
CA GLY A 123 -9.54 10.32 -3.70
C GLY A 123 -9.72 10.74 -5.15
N ALA A 124 -10.75 10.20 -5.78
CA ALA A 124 -11.14 10.52 -7.14
C ALA A 124 -11.41 12.02 -7.31
N VAL A 125 -10.94 12.59 -8.41
CA VAL A 125 -11.24 13.96 -8.82
C VAL A 125 -12.29 13.93 -9.90
N ASP A 126 -13.39 14.61 -9.65
CA ASP A 126 -14.44 14.83 -10.62
C ASP A 126 -14.17 16.11 -11.41
N ASP A 127 -13.81 15.96 -12.68
CA ASP A 127 -13.54 17.08 -13.60
C ASP A 127 -14.84 17.80 -14.05
N SER A 128 -16.02 17.25 -13.76
CA SER A 128 -17.31 17.90 -14.08
C SER A 128 -17.64 19.05 -13.13
N ARG A 129 -17.05 19.07 -11.93
CA ARG A 129 -17.30 20.08 -10.91
C ARG A 129 -16.27 21.20 -10.99
N ALA A 130 -16.74 22.44 -11.12
CA ALA A 130 -15.87 23.61 -11.06
C ALA A 130 -15.17 23.71 -9.70
N SER A 131 -13.86 23.96 -9.73
CA SER A 131 -13.07 24.27 -8.54
C SER A 131 -13.47 25.65 -7.99
N PRO A 132 -13.63 25.80 -6.66
CA PRO A 132 -13.83 27.12 -6.05
C PRO A 132 -12.57 28.00 -6.07
N LEU A 133 -11.41 27.41 -6.38
CA LEU A 133 -10.12 28.10 -6.43
C LEU A 133 -9.90 28.74 -7.81
N GLU A 134 -9.30 29.93 -7.80
CA GLU A 134 -8.96 30.70 -9.00
C GLU A 134 -7.60 30.23 -9.59
N PRO A 135 -7.52 29.88 -10.89
CA PRO A 135 -6.24 29.56 -11.51
C PRO A 135 -5.39 30.83 -11.72
N LYS A 136 -4.13 30.80 -11.26
CA LYS A 136 -3.14 31.88 -11.42
C LYS A 136 -1.83 31.37 -12.02
N PRO A 137 -1.00 32.23 -12.63
CA PRO A 137 0.29 31.80 -13.13
C PRO A 137 1.19 31.37 -11.97
N LEU A 138 2.07 30.40 -12.25
CA LEU A 138 2.92 29.79 -11.23
C LEU A 138 3.81 30.81 -10.50
N CYS A 139 4.30 31.84 -11.19
CA CYS A 139 5.10 32.91 -10.59
C CYS A 139 4.37 33.62 -9.44
N ASP A 140 3.08 33.91 -9.60
CA ASP A 140 2.30 34.65 -8.61
C ASP A 140 2.04 33.79 -7.37
N ILE A 141 1.73 32.50 -7.57
CA ILE A 141 1.53 31.56 -6.47
C ILE A 141 2.84 31.29 -5.71
N LEU A 142 3.97 31.17 -6.41
CA LEU A 142 5.28 31.02 -5.79
C LEU A 142 5.66 32.25 -4.96
N ALA A 143 5.43 33.45 -5.50
CA ALA A 143 5.68 34.70 -4.79
C ALA A 143 4.78 34.84 -3.55
N ALA A 144 3.49 34.52 -3.67
CA ALA A 144 2.55 34.56 -2.56
C ALA A 144 2.95 33.58 -1.45
N ARG A 145 3.33 32.34 -1.81
CA ARG A 145 3.80 31.33 -0.86
C ARG A 145 5.06 31.77 -0.11
N GLN A 146 6.04 32.33 -0.82
CA GLN A 146 7.26 32.84 -0.20
C GLN A 146 6.98 33.96 0.81
N ALA A 147 6.06 34.88 0.46
CA ALA A 147 5.65 35.96 1.35
C ALA A 147 4.93 35.45 2.61
N GLU A 148 4.08 34.42 2.48
CA GLU A 148 3.42 33.77 3.62
C GLU A 148 4.44 33.10 4.57
N GLU A 149 5.35 32.30 4.02
CA GLU A 149 6.40 31.62 4.78
C GLU A 149 7.31 32.63 5.50
N GLU A 150 7.64 33.76 4.87
CA GLU A 150 8.44 34.82 5.49
C GLU A 150 7.69 35.51 6.64
N GLN A 151 6.40 35.83 6.45
CA GLN A 151 5.58 36.41 7.51
C GLN A 151 5.44 35.46 8.71
N GLU A 152 5.21 34.17 8.46
CA GLU A 152 5.16 33.16 9.51
C GLU A 152 6.49 33.06 10.25
N ARG A 153 7.61 33.06 9.52
CA ARG A 153 8.95 33.03 10.12
C ARG A 153 9.20 34.27 10.98
N GLN A 154 8.80 35.45 10.51
CA GLN A 154 8.89 36.70 11.28
C GLN A 154 8.01 36.64 12.54
N LYS A 155 6.77 36.15 12.45
CA LYS A 155 5.88 35.95 13.60
C LYS A 155 6.44 34.94 14.60
N ARG A 156 6.99 33.82 14.14
CA ARG A 156 7.60 32.79 15.00
C ARG A 156 8.87 33.30 15.67
N GLY A 157 9.71 34.03 14.95
CA GLY A 157 10.91 34.68 15.49
C GLY A 157 10.55 35.75 16.51
N GLY A 158 9.59 36.62 16.20
CA GLY A 158 9.07 37.64 17.10
C GLY A 158 8.41 37.05 18.35
N HIS A 159 7.62 35.99 18.21
CA HIS A 159 6.99 35.30 19.33
C HIS A 159 8.02 34.64 20.25
N ARG A 160 9.06 34.00 19.70
CA ARG A 160 10.18 33.48 20.50
C ARG A 160 10.94 34.59 21.21
N ALA A 161 11.29 35.68 20.51
CA ALA A 161 11.99 36.81 21.11
C ALA A 161 11.16 37.53 22.19
N TRP A 162 9.83 37.58 22.02
CA TRP A 162 8.91 38.09 23.02
C TRP A 162 8.85 37.20 24.26
N LEU A 163 8.74 35.87 24.07
CA LEU A 163 8.78 34.88 25.17
C LEU A 163 10.10 34.99 25.95
N ASP A 164 11.23 35.06 25.26
CA ASP A 164 12.56 35.18 25.89
C ASP A 164 12.68 36.47 26.71
N ARG A 165 12.11 37.58 26.24
CA ARG A 165 12.11 38.86 26.99
C ARG A 165 11.27 38.77 28.26
N GLN A 166 10.13 38.09 28.22
CA GLN A 166 9.18 38.07 29.32
C GLN A 166 9.50 37.00 30.38
N LEU A 167 10.15 35.91 29.99
CA LEU A 167 10.63 34.86 30.91
C LEU A 167 12.06 35.11 31.42
N GLY A 168 12.76 36.10 30.85
CA GLY A 168 14.11 36.49 31.25
C GLY A 168 14.20 37.46 32.44
N GLU A 169 13.07 37.94 32.96
CA GLU A 169 13.03 38.86 34.12
C GLU A 169 12.82 38.16 35.48
N ASP A 170 12.64 36.82 35.50
CA ASP A 170 12.31 36.04 36.70
C ASP A 170 13.41 35.02 37.12
N TRP A 171 14.69 35.43 37.20
CA TRP A 171 15.75 34.74 37.97
C TRP A 171 16.79 35.71 38.54
#